data_AF-A0A167S1K3-F1
#
_entry.id   AF-A0A167S1K3-F1
#
_cell.length_a   1.000
_cell.length_b   1.000
_cell.length_c   1.000
_cell.angle_alpha   90.00
_cell.angle_beta   90.00
_cell.angle_gamma   90.00
#
_symmetry.space_group_name_H-M   'P 1'
#
loop_
_entity.id
_entity.type
_entity.pdbx_description
1 polymer ?
#
loop_
_entity_poly.entity_id
_entity_poly.type
_entity_poly.pdbx_seq_one_letter_code
_entity_poly.pdbx_strand_id
1 'polypeptide(L)'
;MPRLANLRTESTDYEYGRIQNNHTASGRRIVVDCKFPPIPKKVDTTLKRNAIWGLIGTAIFLMIGFMGVAIAFTVMFAVKSPNFGGYNLDSPSPDSPGYALYKNTRFEECYSTPASTTDCAAIRVALNGSVTDDITGFRDNNVGFLSSDLVYDNDSNLISDWCEVVSCFNEYKVIPSTPRDLAFLPTVLTSWAASAGFLVGSLIQLWLQQKALYSPENRSCKGLRDIHWYSWPFIIADLCSFVWWWISFGKLVGAPESAATPFVIGWVIPWKYADLFRFHPFSCAFGKNRRGQLVTRWIFYILAVIQYIASCYVAHVNFPIDLLGSSVWGQRAPNPSYDCVQSQIDASPGASTCSATEICSRNWLFVDPLYQFTGEHPYSVFAVWFIFSMLTFAALAPIFTMTVGFFERGNSSPLSDLRWGDPGPIAILAFLSFCEILVGGLLIEDIVDRLSLRPYASVTLDWECQAIHVGMSSWRYYIDVHYGQGWRIAKMWFNS
;
A
#
# COMPACT_ATOMS: atom_id res chain seq x y z
N MET A 1 -34.55 -47.65 -47.46
CA MET A 1 -33.77 -47.83 -46.20
C MET A 1 -32.44 -48.45 -46.58
N PRO A 2 -31.27 -48.07 -46.01
CA PRO A 2 -31.03 -47.27 -44.78
C PRO A 2 -30.68 -45.80 -45.11
N ARG A 3 -31.29 -44.77 -44.50
CA ARG A 3 -31.00 -44.15 -43.19
C ARG A 3 -29.50 -43.83 -42.96
N LEU A 4 -29.05 -42.73 -43.57
CA LEU A 4 -27.90 -41.94 -43.09
C LEU A 4 -28.28 -41.32 -41.74
N ALA A 5 -27.90 -42.02 -40.67
CA ALA A 5 -27.97 -41.51 -39.32
C ALA A 5 -26.83 -40.50 -39.09
N ASN A 6 -27.20 -39.32 -38.61
CA ASN A 6 -26.44 -38.48 -37.68
C ASN A 6 -24.90 -38.61 -37.71
N LEU A 7 -24.27 -37.94 -38.67
CA LEU A 7 -22.96 -37.31 -38.43
C LEU A 7 -23.22 -35.91 -37.86
N ARG A 8 -23.77 -35.89 -36.64
CA ARG A 8 -23.55 -34.74 -35.75
C ARG A 8 -22.08 -34.85 -35.39
N THR A 9 -21.25 -34.07 -36.05
CA THR A 9 -19.95 -33.67 -35.53
C THR A 9 -20.18 -33.25 -34.07
N GLU A 10 -19.71 -34.07 -33.14
CA GLU A 10 -19.52 -33.70 -31.75
C GLU A 10 -18.48 -32.57 -31.75
N SER A 11 -18.95 -31.34 -32.03
CA SER A 11 -18.20 -30.15 -31.65
C SER A 11 -18.25 -30.10 -30.14
N THR A 12 -17.19 -30.60 -29.50
CA THR A 12 -16.86 -30.39 -28.09
C THR A 12 -16.47 -28.92 -27.87
N ASP A 13 -17.35 -28.01 -28.29
CA ASP A 13 -17.32 -26.61 -27.94
C ASP A 13 -17.70 -26.49 -26.46
N TYR A 14 -16.67 -26.26 -25.65
CA TYR A 14 -16.75 -26.01 -24.22
C TYR A 14 -17.89 -25.04 -23.88
N GLU A 15 -18.86 -25.50 -23.09
CA GLU A 15 -19.89 -24.67 -22.47
C GLU A 15 -19.30 -23.75 -21.40
N TYR A 16 -18.43 -22.81 -21.77
CA TYR A 16 -18.31 -21.56 -21.04
C TYR A 16 -19.56 -20.73 -21.32
N GLY A 17 -20.51 -20.74 -20.38
CA GLY A 17 -21.59 -19.76 -20.36
C GLY A 17 -22.55 -19.79 -21.56
N ARG A 18 -23.03 -20.97 -21.98
CA ARG A 18 -24.18 -21.03 -22.90
C ARG A 18 -25.42 -20.51 -22.15
N ILE A 19 -25.81 -19.26 -22.39
CA ILE A 19 -27.16 -18.77 -22.10
C ILE A 19 -28.09 -19.61 -22.98
N GLN A 20 -28.89 -20.48 -22.37
CA GLN A 20 -29.88 -21.26 -23.10
C GLN A 20 -30.97 -20.28 -23.56
N ASN A 21 -30.95 -19.93 -24.84
CA ASN A 21 -31.98 -19.10 -25.45
C ASN A 21 -33.24 -19.96 -25.62
N ASN A 22 -34.13 -19.95 -24.63
CA ASN A 22 -35.45 -20.55 -24.81
C ASN A 22 -36.29 -19.63 -25.71
N HIS A 23 -36.60 -20.13 -26.91
CA HIS A 23 -37.58 -19.52 -27.79
C HIS A 23 -38.97 -19.84 -27.23
N THR A 24 -39.71 -18.81 -26.81
CA THR A 24 -41.16 -18.95 -26.60
C THR A 24 -41.89 -18.77 -27.93
N ALA A 25 -43.06 -19.42 -28.06
CA ALA A 25 -43.90 -19.41 -29.25
C ALA A 25 -44.37 -18.00 -29.72
N SER A 26 -44.12 -16.95 -28.92
CA SER A 26 -44.43 -15.56 -29.24
C SER A 26 -43.24 -14.74 -29.77
N GLY A 27 -42.09 -15.38 -30.06
CA GLY A 27 -40.90 -14.69 -30.59
C GLY A 27 -40.15 -13.83 -29.57
N ARG A 28 -40.62 -13.74 -28.32
CA ARG A 28 -39.97 -12.98 -27.24
C ARG A 28 -38.89 -13.83 -26.55
N ARG A 29 -37.62 -13.61 -26.89
CA ARG A 29 -36.47 -14.26 -26.24
C ARG A 29 -36.30 -13.77 -24.79
N ILE A 30 -36.76 -14.55 -23.83
CA ILE A 30 -36.52 -14.35 -22.40
C ILE A 30 -35.13 -14.92 -22.09
N VAL A 31 -34.25 -14.12 -21.49
CA VAL A 31 -32.98 -14.60 -20.93
C VAL A 31 -33.35 -15.24 -19.59
N VAL A 32 -33.53 -16.55 -19.55
CA VAL A 32 -34.21 -17.18 -18.41
C VAL A 32 -33.27 -17.44 -17.24
N ASP A 33 -32.03 -17.88 -17.46
CA ASP A 33 -31.24 -18.42 -16.35
C ASP A 33 -29.86 -17.77 -16.18
N CYS A 34 -29.63 -17.19 -15.00
CA CYS A 34 -28.32 -16.81 -14.51
C CYS A 34 -27.44 -18.06 -14.37
N LYS A 35 -26.46 -18.25 -15.27
CA LYS A 35 -25.51 -19.38 -15.17
C LYS A 35 -24.43 -19.02 -14.15
N PHE A 36 -24.47 -19.64 -12.97
CA PHE A 36 -23.40 -19.59 -11.99
C PHE A 36 -22.15 -20.33 -12.50
N PRO A 37 -20.95 -19.93 -12.10
CA PRO A 37 -19.76 -20.60 -12.59
C PRO A 37 -19.73 -22.07 -12.16
N PRO A 38 -19.26 -22.97 -13.04
CA PRO A 38 -19.00 -24.36 -12.67
C PRO A 38 -17.78 -24.51 -11.75
N ILE A 39 -17.06 -23.42 -11.49
CA ILE A 39 -15.87 -23.36 -10.64
C ILE A 39 -16.05 -22.23 -9.60
N PRO A 40 -15.92 -22.55 -8.30
CA PRO A 40 -15.69 -23.88 -7.78
C PRO A 40 -16.92 -24.78 -7.99
N LYS A 41 -16.68 -26.07 -8.25
CA LYS A 41 -17.76 -27.07 -8.37
C LYS A 41 -18.65 -26.97 -7.13
N LYS A 42 -19.97 -27.09 -7.34
CA LYS A 42 -20.90 -27.26 -6.24
C LYS A 42 -20.41 -28.43 -5.39
N VAL A 43 -20.21 -28.18 -4.11
CA VAL A 43 -19.67 -29.16 -3.20
C VAL A 43 -20.80 -30.07 -2.77
N ASP A 44 -20.67 -31.37 -3.05
CA ASP A 44 -21.73 -32.35 -2.82
C ASP A 44 -22.00 -32.59 -1.32
N THR A 45 -21.01 -32.35 -0.46
CA THR A 45 -21.14 -32.56 0.99
C THR A 45 -21.45 -31.25 1.73
N THR A 46 -22.50 -31.29 2.54
CA THR A 46 -22.91 -30.20 3.42
C THR A 46 -21.80 -29.77 4.38
N LEU A 47 -21.01 -30.73 4.88
CA LEU A 47 -19.86 -30.48 5.76
C LEU A 47 -18.80 -29.60 5.11
N LYS A 48 -18.34 -29.96 3.90
CA LYS A 48 -17.31 -29.17 3.18
C LYS A 48 -17.84 -27.79 2.79
N ARG A 49 -19.12 -27.69 2.41
CA ARG A 49 -19.77 -26.40 2.17
C ARG A 49 -19.75 -25.54 3.44
N ASN A 50 -20.20 -26.07 4.57
CA ASN A 50 -20.19 -25.33 5.83
C ASN A 50 -18.76 -24.92 6.25
N ALA A 51 -17.76 -25.76 5.99
CA ALA A 51 -16.36 -25.42 6.23
C ALA A 51 -15.89 -24.23 5.37
N ILE A 52 -16.19 -24.22 4.06
CA ILE A 52 -15.85 -23.09 3.16
C ILE A 52 -16.54 -21.81 3.61
N TRP A 53 -17.83 -21.89 3.97
CA TRP A 53 -18.58 -20.74 4.48
C TRP A 53 -18.01 -20.23 5.80
N GLY A 54 -17.62 -21.14 6.69
CA GLY A 54 -16.93 -20.83 7.95
C GLY A 54 -15.61 -20.12 7.69
N LEU A 55 -14.77 -20.62 6.78
CA LEU A 55 -13.49 -20.00 6.41
C LEU A 55 -13.66 -18.59 5.85
N ILE A 56 -14.58 -18.40 4.91
CA ILE A 56 -14.87 -17.07 4.34
C ILE A 56 -15.40 -16.14 5.43
N GLY A 57 -16.31 -16.61 6.27
CA GLY A 57 -16.88 -15.83 7.38
C GLY A 57 -15.83 -15.41 8.40
N THR A 58 -14.95 -16.32 8.83
CA THR A 58 -13.85 -16.04 9.75
C THR A 58 -12.86 -15.05 9.14
N ALA A 59 -12.48 -15.20 7.87
CA ALA A 59 -11.60 -14.26 7.18
C ALA A 59 -12.20 -12.85 7.14
N ILE A 60 -13.49 -12.72 6.77
CA ILE A 60 -14.19 -11.43 6.77
C ILE A 60 -14.21 -10.83 8.18
N PHE A 61 -14.56 -11.62 9.20
CA PHE A 61 -14.64 -11.16 10.58
C PHE A 61 -13.30 -10.64 11.10
N LEU A 62 -12.22 -11.41 10.89
CA LEU A 62 -10.88 -11.02 11.31
C LEU A 62 -10.40 -9.76 10.58
N MET A 63 -10.58 -9.68 9.26
CA MET A 63 -10.16 -8.51 8.48
C MET A 63 -10.92 -7.25 8.89
N ILE A 64 -12.25 -7.33 9.08
CA ILE A 64 -13.05 -6.20 9.59
C ILE A 64 -12.62 -5.83 11.01
N GLY A 65 -12.31 -6.82 11.85
CA GLY A 65 -11.77 -6.60 13.20
C GLY A 65 -10.47 -5.79 13.17
N PHE A 66 -9.48 -6.23 12.39
CA PHE A 66 -8.22 -5.50 12.22
C PHE A 66 -8.43 -4.11 11.63
N MET A 67 -9.33 -3.94 10.64
CA MET A 67 -9.65 -2.62 10.09
C MET A 67 -10.25 -1.71 11.17
N GLY A 68 -11.14 -2.24 12.02
CA GLY A 68 -11.72 -1.51 13.14
C GLY A 68 -10.66 -1.05 14.13
N VAL A 69 -9.68 -1.90 14.45
CA VAL A 69 -8.55 -1.54 15.31
C VAL A 69 -7.70 -0.46 14.65
N ALA A 70 -7.30 -0.64 13.38
CA ALA A 70 -6.54 0.34 12.61
C ALA A 70 -7.22 1.73 12.55
N ILE A 71 -8.54 1.77 12.34
CA ILE A 71 -9.34 3.01 12.37
C ILE A 71 -9.35 3.61 13.77
N ALA A 72 -9.60 2.81 14.81
CA ALA A 72 -9.62 3.29 16.19
C ALA A 72 -8.27 3.91 16.59
N PHE A 73 -7.16 3.31 16.18
CA PHE A 73 -5.83 3.85 16.39
C PHE A 73 -5.58 5.13 15.60
N THR A 74 -5.96 5.17 14.32
CA THR A 74 -5.86 6.38 13.50
C THR A 74 -6.62 7.54 14.15
N VAL A 75 -7.83 7.28 14.65
CA VAL A 75 -8.66 8.28 15.36
C VAL A 75 -8.05 8.66 16.70
N MET A 76 -7.54 7.69 17.47
CA MET A 76 -6.89 7.96 18.75
C MET A 76 -5.68 8.85 18.57
N PHE A 77 -4.81 8.55 17.62
CA PHE A 77 -3.70 9.42 17.26
C PHE A 77 -4.24 10.78 16.81
N ALA A 78 -5.26 10.82 15.94
CA ALA A 78 -5.87 12.07 15.48
C ALA A 78 -6.38 13.00 16.60
N VAL A 79 -6.91 12.43 17.69
CA VAL A 79 -7.68 13.19 18.70
C VAL A 79 -6.95 13.35 20.04
N LYS A 80 -6.18 12.35 20.49
CA LYS A 80 -5.67 12.31 21.88
C LYS A 80 -4.20 12.69 22.05
N SER A 81 -3.40 12.73 20.99
CA SER A 81 -1.97 12.98 21.15
C SER A 81 -1.67 14.48 21.37
N PRO A 82 -0.84 14.84 22.37
CA PRO A 82 -0.41 16.21 22.58
C PRO A 82 0.36 16.74 21.37
N ASN A 83 0.08 17.98 20.96
CA ASN A 83 0.86 18.67 19.95
C ASN A 83 2.10 19.26 20.63
N PHE A 84 3.30 18.94 20.13
CA PHE A 84 4.57 19.50 20.61
C PHE A 84 5.06 20.60 19.66
N GLY A 85 6.01 21.46 20.06
CA GLY A 85 6.65 22.43 19.16
C GLY A 85 5.87 23.73 18.87
N GLY A 86 5.29 24.37 19.89
CA GLY A 86 4.69 25.71 19.76
C GLY A 86 3.38 25.79 18.97
N TYR A 87 2.76 24.66 18.65
CA TYR A 87 1.49 24.59 17.94
C TYR A 87 0.34 25.14 18.80
N ASN A 88 -0.23 26.28 18.38
CA ASN A 88 -1.39 26.88 19.04
C ASN A 88 -2.68 26.43 18.31
N LEU A 89 -3.55 25.70 19.01
CA LEU A 89 -4.84 25.22 18.47
C LEU A 89 -5.74 26.35 17.92
N ASP A 90 -5.53 27.57 18.40
CA ASP A 90 -6.29 28.76 18.04
C ASP A 90 -5.83 29.42 16.72
N SER A 91 -4.70 28.98 16.14
CA SER A 91 -4.22 29.44 14.82
C SER A 91 -3.57 28.30 14.04
N PRO A 92 -4.37 27.43 13.38
CA PRO A 92 -3.91 26.21 12.71
C PRO A 92 -3.28 26.50 11.33
N SER A 93 -2.48 27.56 11.22
CA SER A 93 -1.83 27.90 9.96
C SER A 93 -0.64 26.95 9.71
N PRO A 94 -0.58 26.25 8.56
CA PRO A 94 0.63 25.57 8.11
C PRO A 94 1.82 26.53 7.92
N ASP A 95 1.56 27.85 7.91
CA ASP A 95 2.57 28.91 7.85
C ASP A 95 3.02 29.38 9.23
N SER A 96 2.60 28.72 10.32
CA SER A 96 3.15 29.01 11.65
C SER A 96 4.67 28.72 11.61
N PRO A 97 5.53 29.69 11.96
CA PRO A 97 6.98 29.52 11.85
C PRO A 97 7.50 28.30 12.63
N GLY A 98 6.84 27.94 13.75
CA GLY A 98 7.20 26.78 14.57
C GLY A 98 7.00 25.44 13.86
N TYR A 99 5.98 25.29 13.02
CA TYR A 99 5.75 24.03 12.31
C TYR A 99 6.84 23.75 11.27
N ALA A 100 7.23 24.78 10.49
CA ALA A 100 8.31 24.67 9.51
C ALA A 100 9.66 24.30 10.16
N LEU A 101 9.86 24.64 11.43
CA LEU A 101 11.06 24.30 12.18
C LEU A 101 10.98 22.90 12.80
N TYR A 102 9.92 22.60 13.56
CA TYR A 102 9.90 21.47 14.49
C TYR A 102 8.90 20.36 14.16
N LYS A 103 7.97 20.57 13.22
CA LYS A 103 7.05 19.54 12.67
C LYS A 103 6.29 18.75 13.75
N ASN A 104 5.85 19.43 14.81
CA ASN A 104 5.14 18.87 15.95
C ASN A 104 5.90 17.81 16.77
N THR A 105 7.23 17.89 16.78
CA THR A 105 8.11 16.98 17.53
C THR A 105 8.55 17.58 18.86
N ARG A 106 9.19 16.78 19.73
CA ARG A 106 9.86 17.28 20.95
C ARG A 106 11.22 17.93 20.70
N PHE A 107 11.60 18.18 19.44
CA PHE A 107 12.89 18.76 19.10
C PHE A 107 13.14 20.08 19.82
N GLU A 108 12.17 21.01 19.81
CA GLU A 108 12.33 22.34 20.43
C GLU A 108 12.65 22.25 21.93
N GLU A 109 11.95 21.37 22.65
CA GLU A 109 12.14 21.15 24.10
C GLU A 109 13.56 20.63 24.39
N CYS A 110 14.03 19.68 23.58
CA CYS A 110 15.31 19.01 23.80
C CYS A 110 16.50 19.85 23.32
N TYR A 111 16.35 20.57 22.20
CA TYR A 111 17.34 21.51 21.68
C TYR A 111 17.57 22.70 22.62
N SER A 112 16.51 23.17 23.29
CA SER A 112 16.60 24.32 24.21
C SER A 112 17.15 23.96 25.59
N THR A 113 17.32 22.66 25.88
CA THR A 113 17.84 22.19 27.17
C THR A 113 19.38 22.14 27.13
N PRO A 114 20.11 22.68 28.13
CA PRO A 114 21.56 22.56 28.17
C PRO A 114 22.01 21.10 28.28
N ALA A 115 23.05 20.71 27.53
CA ALA A 115 23.64 19.38 27.65
C ALA A 115 24.17 19.14 29.07
N SER A 116 23.59 18.18 29.80
CA SER A 116 23.83 18.06 31.24
C SER A 116 25.08 17.27 31.61
N THR A 117 25.51 16.29 30.82
CA THR A 117 26.56 15.32 31.23
C THR A 117 27.31 14.59 30.12
N THR A 118 26.93 14.74 28.86
CA THR A 118 27.35 13.82 27.77
C THR A 118 28.47 14.40 26.92
N ASP A 119 29.44 13.56 26.52
CA ASP A 119 30.54 13.97 25.64
C ASP A 119 30.02 14.20 24.20
N CYS A 120 29.70 15.46 23.90
CA CYS A 120 29.23 15.87 22.57
C CYS A 120 30.24 15.60 21.45
N ALA A 121 31.54 15.45 21.76
CA ALA A 121 32.53 15.05 20.76
C ALA A 121 32.37 13.57 20.38
N ALA A 122 32.12 12.70 21.36
CA ALA A 122 31.83 11.28 21.11
C ALA A 122 30.54 11.10 20.30
N ILE A 123 29.49 11.84 20.64
CA ILE A 123 28.23 11.86 19.86
C ILE A 123 28.47 12.28 18.41
N ARG A 124 29.26 13.34 18.19
CA ARG A 124 29.59 13.80 16.84
C ARG A 124 30.34 12.74 16.04
N VAL A 125 31.27 12.02 16.66
CA VAL A 125 32.00 10.92 16.00
C VAL A 125 31.07 9.76 15.66
N ALA A 126 30.16 9.39 16.57
CA ALA A 126 29.18 8.33 16.33
C ALA A 126 28.23 8.68 15.16
N LEU A 127 27.69 9.90 15.14
CA LEU A 127 26.81 10.37 14.07
C LEU A 127 27.53 10.62 12.74
N ASN A 128 28.84 10.82 12.75
CA ASN A 128 29.67 10.91 11.55
C ASN A 128 30.28 9.55 11.14
N GLY A 129 29.90 8.47 11.83
CA GLY A 129 30.42 7.10 11.67
C GLY A 129 29.36 6.10 11.20
N SER A 130 29.21 4.97 11.90
CA SER A 130 28.47 3.76 11.45
C SER A 130 27.07 4.00 10.88
N VAL A 131 26.25 4.84 11.53
CA VAL A 131 24.88 5.13 11.04
C VAL A 131 24.89 5.86 9.70
N THR A 132 25.88 6.70 9.47
CA THR A 132 26.07 7.49 8.25
C THR A 132 26.80 6.67 7.17
N ASP A 133 27.64 5.72 7.57
CA ASP A 133 28.32 4.78 6.66
C ASP A 133 27.32 3.80 5.99
N ASP A 134 26.22 3.45 6.67
CA ASP A 134 25.16 2.61 6.11
C ASP A 134 24.26 3.34 5.08
N ILE A 135 24.33 4.68 5.02
CA ILE A 135 23.51 5.50 4.14
C ILE A 135 24.37 6.05 3.01
N THR A 136 24.27 5.43 1.83
CA THR A 136 25.08 5.79 0.65
C THR A 136 24.96 7.28 0.33
N GLY A 137 26.11 7.96 0.27
CA GLY A 137 26.24 9.37 -0.11
C GLY A 137 26.15 10.38 1.03
N PHE A 138 25.71 10.02 2.24
CA PHE A 138 25.71 10.97 3.37
C PHE A 138 27.14 11.34 3.81
N ARG A 139 28.02 10.33 3.94
CA ARG A 139 29.43 10.55 4.26
C ARG A 139 30.16 11.38 3.19
N ASP A 140 29.93 11.08 1.92
CA ASP A 140 30.56 11.79 0.79
C ASP A 140 30.16 13.27 0.74
N ASN A 141 29.02 13.62 1.34
CA ASN A 141 28.49 14.97 1.41
C ASN A 141 28.61 15.61 2.79
N ASN A 142 29.35 14.98 3.72
CA ASN A 142 29.60 15.48 5.07
C ASN A 142 28.31 15.80 5.86
N VAL A 143 27.31 14.93 5.72
CA VAL A 143 26.02 15.01 6.42
C VAL A 143 25.92 13.90 7.46
N GLY A 144 25.62 14.27 8.70
CA GLY A 144 25.27 13.34 9.77
C GLY A 144 23.77 13.05 9.82
N PHE A 145 23.40 11.88 10.31
CA PHE A 145 22.01 11.48 10.49
C PHE A 145 21.76 10.93 11.90
N LEU A 146 20.69 11.40 12.53
CA LEU A 146 20.17 10.91 13.80
C LEU A 146 18.75 10.40 13.56
N SER A 147 18.53 9.12 13.84
CA SER A 147 17.19 8.51 13.80
C SER A 147 16.35 8.95 15.01
N SER A 148 15.05 8.68 14.96
CA SER A 148 14.10 8.97 16.05
C SER A 148 14.16 7.98 17.22
N ASP A 149 15.21 7.15 17.31
CA ASP A 149 15.44 6.15 18.35
C ASP A 149 16.64 6.49 19.25
N LEU A 150 16.98 5.57 20.17
CA LEU A 150 18.15 5.65 21.04
C LEU A 150 19.45 5.63 20.22
N VAL A 151 20.47 6.37 20.67
CA VAL A 151 21.76 6.47 19.97
C VAL A 151 22.75 5.47 20.55
N TYR A 152 23.32 4.65 19.69
CA TYR A 152 24.30 3.63 20.02
C TYR A 152 25.67 3.94 19.40
N ASP A 153 26.73 3.47 20.03
CA ASP A 153 28.09 3.50 19.48
C ASP A 153 28.29 2.36 18.47
N ASN A 154 29.43 2.36 17.78
CA ASN A 154 29.90 1.32 16.87
C ASN A 154 29.93 -0.08 17.53
N ASP A 155 30.03 -0.16 18.85
CA ASP A 155 29.98 -1.41 19.63
C ASP A 155 28.56 -1.74 20.16
N SER A 156 27.51 -1.11 19.62
CA SER A 156 26.11 -1.24 20.06
C SER A 156 25.85 -0.87 21.53
N ASN A 157 26.75 -0.12 22.16
CA ASN A 157 26.55 0.41 23.50
C ASN A 157 25.67 1.66 23.44
N LEU A 158 24.66 1.76 24.30
CA LEU A 158 23.82 2.95 24.40
C LEU A 158 24.70 4.14 24.81
N ILE A 159 24.83 5.13 23.92
CA ILE A 159 25.61 6.35 24.17
C ILE A 159 24.80 7.30 25.03
N SER A 160 23.56 7.60 24.62
CA SER A 160 22.79 8.71 25.17
C SER A 160 21.34 8.69 24.68
N ASP A 161 20.44 9.29 25.46
CA ASP A 161 19.05 9.51 25.06
C ASP A 161 18.97 10.55 23.91
N TRP A 162 17.96 10.42 23.04
CA TRP A 162 17.78 11.32 21.87
C TRP A 162 17.85 12.82 22.23
N CYS A 163 17.28 13.22 23.36
CA CYS A 163 17.27 14.63 23.77
C CYS A 163 18.63 15.15 24.23
N GLU A 164 19.44 14.30 24.86
CA GLU A 164 20.82 14.65 25.22
C GLU A 164 21.66 14.82 23.94
N VAL A 165 21.47 13.97 22.94
CA VAL A 165 22.14 14.09 21.64
C VAL A 165 21.74 15.38 20.93
N VAL A 166 20.45 15.70 20.87
CA VAL A 166 19.98 16.96 20.27
C VAL A 166 20.51 18.19 21.02
N SER A 167 20.61 18.12 22.36
CA SER A 167 21.14 19.22 23.17
C SER A 167 22.61 19.57 22.85
N CYS A 168 23.40 18.61 22.35
CA CYS A 168 24.78 18.85 21.93
C CYS A 168 24.91 19.78 20.72
N PHE A 169 23.82 20.01 19.99
CA PHE A 169 23.80 20.85 18.79
C PHE A 169 22.95 22.12 18.96
N ASN A 170 22.71 22.55 20.20
CA ASN A 170 21.96 23.77 20.53
C ASN A 170 22.51 25.07 19.90
N GLU A 171 23.75 25.06 19.41
CA GLU A 171 24.36 26.20 18.71
C GLU A 171 24.08 26.20 17.20
N TYR A 172 23.71 25.06 16.62
CA TYR A 172 23.56 24.91 15.18
C TYR A 172 22.26 25.53 14.69
N LYS A 173 22.26 26.06 13.48
CA LYS A 173 21.09 26.69 12.86
C LYS A 173 20.00 25.67 12.54
N VAL A 174 18.81 25.84 13.11
CA VAL A 174 17.65 25.01 12.76
C VAL A 174 17.03 25.52 11.45
N ILE A 175 16.90 24.65 10.45
CA ILE A 175 16.48 25.04 9.11
C ILE A 175 14.97 24.82 8.91
N PRO A 176 14.21 25.87 8.59
CA PRO A 176 12.80 25.76 8.29
C PRO A 176 12.58 25.07 6.94
N SER A 177 11.65 24.12 6.90
CA SER A 177 11.36 23.33 5.72
C SER A 177 9.89 22.90 5.65
N THR A 178 9.40 22.64 4.44
CA THR A 178 8.06 22.10 4.19
C THR A 178 8.14 20.70 3.58
N PRO A 179 7.34 19.72 4.04
CA PRO A 179 7.39 18.36 3.52
C PRO A 179 6.84 18.28 2.10
N ARG A 180 7.58 17.59 1.21
CA ARG A 180 7.08 17.18 -0.12
C ARG A 180 6.20 15.94 -0.01
N ASP A 181 5.55 15.57 -1.11
CA ASP A 181 4.80 14.32 -1.22
C ASP A 181 5.69 13.08 -0.92
N LEU A 182 6.99 13.15 -1.20
CA LEU A 182 7.98 12.11 -0.88
C LEU A 182 8.19 11.90 0.63
N ALA A 183 8.00 12.93 1.46
CA ALA A 183 8.11 12.80 2.92
C ALA A 183 6.98 11.95 3.52
N PHE A 184 5.94 11.63 2.74
CA PHE A 184 4.79 10.81 3.12
C PHE A 184 4.90 9.40 2.53
N LEU A 185 5.93 8.67 2.92
CA LEU A 185 6.17 7.28 2.48
C LEU A 185 5.12 6.30 2.99
N PRO A 186 4.82 5.21 2.27
CA PRO A 186 3.85 4.21 2.73
C PRO A 186 4.32 3.46 4.00
N THR A 187 3.51 3.48 5.07
CA THR A 187 3.67 2.58 6.25
C THR A 187 3.09 1.18 6.02
N VAL A 188 3.40 0.24 6.94
CA VAL A 188 2.64 -1.01 7.14
C VAL A 188 1.15 -0.72 7.16
N LEU A 189 0.72 0.28 7.94
CA LEU A 189 -0.68 0.64 8.09
C LEU A 189 -1.30 1.08 6.76
N THR A 190 -0.65 1.97 6.00
CA THR A 190 -1.18 2.40 4.68
C THR A 190 -1.24 1.25 3.68
N SER A 191 -0.20 0.41 3.66
CA SER A 191 -0.05 -0.70 2.74
C SER A 191 -1.08 -1.79 3.03
N TRP A 192 -1.20 -2.16 4.31
CA TRP A 192 -2.17 -3.13 4.79
C TRP A 192 -3.60 -2.62 4.65
N ALA A 193 -3.88 -1.35 4.96
CA ALA A 193 -5.23 -0.79 4.83
C ALA A 193 -5.71 -0.84 3.37
N ALA A 194 -4.84 -0.50 2.42
CA ALA A 194 -5.14 -0.55 0.99
C ALA A 194 -5.40 -1.98 0.50
N SER A 195 -4.57 -2.95 0.89
CA SER A 195 -4.74 -4.37 0.51
C SER A 195 -5.93 -5.02 1.20
N ALA A 196 -6.14 -4.74 2.49
CA ALA A 196 -7.25 -5.23 3.30
C ALA A 196 -8.60 -4.78 2.74
N GLY A 197 -8.74 -3.49 2.38
CA GLY A 197 -9.98 -2.96 1.80
C GLY A 197 -10.38 -3.68 0.51
N PHE A 198 -9.40 -3.90 -0.38
CA PHE A 198 -9.58 -4.70 -1.59
C PHE A 198 -10.00 -6.15 -1.28
N LEU A 199 -9.32 -6.79 -0.33
CA LEU A 199 -9.56 -8.19 0.02
C LEU A 199 -10.94 -8.39 0.65
N VAL A 200 -11.35 -7.53 1.58
CA VAL A 200 -12.69 -7.56 2.19
C VAL A 200 -13.77 -7.44 1.12
N GLY A 201 -13.62 -6.48 0.19
CA GLY A 201 -14.53 -6.35 -0.94
C GLY A 201 -14.59 -7.62 -1.79
N SER A 202 -13.45 -8.27 -2.03
CA SER A 202 -13.36 -9.52 -2.81
C SER A 202 -13.97 -10.72 -2.08
N LEU A 203 -13.75 -10.86 -0.77
CA LEU A 203 -14.35 -11.90 0.07
C LEU A 203 -15.87 -11.75 0.16
N ILE A 204 -16.38 -10.53 0.28
CA ILE A 204 -17.81 -10.26 0.24
C ILE A 204 -18.38 -10.69 -1.12
N GLN A 205 -17.74 -10.31 -2.23
CA GLN A 205 -18.20 -10.75 -3.56
C GLN A 205 -18.17 -12.27 -3.71
N LEU A 206 -17.12 -12.93 -3.22
CA LEU A 206 -17.03 -14.39 -3.21
C LEU A 206 -18.17 -15.01 -2.38
N TRP A 207 -18.47 -14.46 -1.20
CA TRP A 207 -19.58 -14.90 -0.36
C TRP A 207 -20.93 -14.79 -1.08
N LEU A 208 -21.16 -13.69 -1.80
CA LEU A 208 -22.38 -13.51 -2.60
C LEU A 208 -22.48 -14.51 -3.74
N GLN A 209 -21.37 -14.76 -4.45
CA GLN A 209 -21.30 -15.76 -5.50
C GLN A 209 -21.59 -17.16 -4.95
N GLN A 210 -21.03 -17.51 -3.79
CA GLN A 210 -21.32 -18.78 -3.11
C GLN A 210 -22.80 -18.87 -2.72
N LYS A 211 -23.35 -17.84 -2.09
CA LYS A 211 -24.77 -17.79 -1.72
C LYS A 211 -25.68 -17.99 -2.92
N ALA A 212 -25.35 -17.36 -4.03
CA ALA A 212 -26.13 -17.43 -5.25
C ALA A 212 -26.00 -18.81 -5.93
N LEU A 213 -24.80 -19.42 -5.94
CA LEU A 213 -24.58 -20.80 -6.43
C LEU A 213 -25.41 -21.85 -5.68
N TYR A 214 -25.66 -21.66 -4.38
CA TYR A 214 -26.48 -22.56 -3.56
C TYR A 214 -27.94 -22.12 -3.42
N SER A 215 -28.34 -21.02 -4.08
CA SER A 215 -29.73 -20.59 -4.06
C SER A 215 -30.59 -21.48 -4.97
N PRO A 216 -31.76 -21.96 -4.52
CA PRO A 216 -32.66 -22.78 -5.32
C PRO A 216 -33.44 -21.99 -6.38
N GLU A 217 -33.34 -20.65 -6.40
CA GLU A 217 -34.12 -19.79 -7.29
C GLU A 217 -33.38 -19.49 -8.60
N ASN A 218 -33.93 -19.93 -9.74
CA ASN A 218 -33.61 -19.37 -11.04
C ASN A 218 -34.13 -17.93 -11.10
N ARG A 219 -33.31 -16.97 -10.65
CA ARG A 219 -33.63 -15.55 -10.74
C ARG A 219 -33.37 -15.06 -12.16
N SER A 220 -34.36 -14.36 -12.72
CA SER A 220 -34.19 -13.66 -13.99
C SER A 220 -33.26 -12.45 -13.81
N CYS A 221 -32.36 -12.29 -14.77
CA CYS A 221 -31.38 -11.22 -14.82
C CYS A 221 -32.05 -9.85 -15.02
N LYS A 222 -31.93 -8.92 -14.07
CA LYS A 222 -32.47 -7.55 -14.07
C LYS A 222 -31.42 -6.48 -14.43
N GLY A 223 -30.27 -6.88 -14.98
CA GLY A 223 -29.24 -5.94 -15.43
C GLY A 223 -28.43 -5.36 -14.27
N LEU A 224 -28.10 -4.07 -14.35
CA LEU A 224 -27.41 -3.32 -13.28
C LEU A 224 -28.15 -3.36 -11.93
N ARG A 225 -29.48 -3.56 -11.94
CA ARG A 225 -30.29 -3.64 -10.72
C ARG A 225 -30.07 -4.91 -9.91
N ASP A 226 -29.39 -5.92 -10.47
CA ASP A 226 -28.98 -7.12 -9.72
C ASP A 226 -27.70 -6.92 -8.91
N ILE A 227 -26.93 -5.86 -9.19
CA ILE A 227 -25.82 -5.48 -8.33
C ILE A 227 -26.41 -4.98 -7.02
N HIS A 228 -26.13 -5.73 -5.96
CA HIS A 228 -26.62 -5.41 -4.64
C HIS A 228 -26.17 -4.02 -4.19
N TRP A 229 -27.05 -3.28 -3.50
CA TRP A 229 -26.77 -1.92 -3.04
C TRP A 229 -25.47 -1.83 -2.20
N TYR A 230 -25.19 -2.84 -1.38
CA TYR A 230 -23.99 -2.93 -0.54
C TYR A 230 -22.70 -3.28 -1.31
N SER A 231 -22.78 -3.63 -2.61
CA SER A 231 -21.60 -3.78 -3.47
C SER A 231 -21.09 -2.43 -4.00
N TRP A 232 -21.96 -1.42 -4.10
CA TRP A 232 -21.60 -0.11 -4.65
C TRP A 232 -20.50 0.63 -3.86
N PRO A 233 -20.48 0.62 -2.51
CA PRO A 233 -19.40 1.24 -1.76
C PRO A 233 -18.02 0.68 -2.14
N PHE A 234 -17.90 -0.64 -2.33
CA PHE A 234 -16.66 -1.28 -2.75
C PHE A 234 -16.29 -0.94 -4.20
N ILE A 235 -17.28 -0.85 -5.09
CA ILE A 235 -17.06 -0.46 -6.49
C ILE A 235 -16.56 0.99 -6.57
N ILE A 236 -17.16 1.89 -5.79
CA ILE A 236 -16.75 3.31 -5.73
C ILE A 236 -15.35 3.41 -5.13
N ALA A 237 -15.07 2.69 -4.04
CA ALA A 237 -13.74 2.66 -3.43
C ALA A 237 -12.68 2.17 -4.42
N ASP A 238 -12.94 1.04 -5.11
CA ASP A 238 -12.04 0.49 -6.13
C ASP A 238 -11.80 1.49 -7.29
N LEU A 239 -12.85 2.20 -7.73
CA LEU A 239 -12.75 3.19 -8.80
C LEU A 239 -11.91 4.40 -8.36
N CYS A 240 -12.16 4.93 -7.16
CA CYS A 240 -11.36 6.01 -6.60
C CYS A 240 -9.89 5.60 -6.50
N SER A 241 -9.61 4.44 -5.92
CA SER A 241 -8.26 3.88 -5.82
C SER A 241 -7.59 3.72 -7.19
N PHE A 242 -8.31 3.22 -8.19
CA PHE A 242 -7.78 3.08 -9.56
C PHE A 242 -7.40 4.43 -10.18
N VAL A 243 -8.26 5.45 -10.06
CA VAL A 243 -8.01 6.78 -10.60
C VAL A 243 -6.84 7.45 -9.88
N TRP A 244 -6.81 7.40 -8.55
CA TRP A 244 -5.74 7.97 -7.74
C TRP A 244 -4.40 7.34 -8.05
N TRP A 245 -4.36 6.01 -8.22
CA TRP A 245 -3.14 5.30 -8.56
C TRP A 245 -2.51 5.83 -9.85
N TRP A 246 -3.32 6.05 -10.90
CA TRP A 246 -2.83 6.61 -12.16
C TRP A 246 -2.36 8.06 -12.04
N ILE A 247 -3.02 8.87 -11.20
CA ILE A 247 -2.58 10.24 -10.90
C ILE A 247 -1.23 10.22 -10.19
N SER A 248 -1.07 9.39 -9.15
CA SER A 248 0.19 9.22 -8.43
C SER A 248 1.31 8.70 -9.34
N PHE A 249 1.01 7.72 -10.20
CA PHE A 249 1.96 7.20 -11.18
C PHE A 249 2.37 8.26 -12.22
N GLY A 250 1.43 9.05 -12.75
CA GLY A 250 1.73 10.14 -13.67
C GLY A 250 2.64 11.20 -13.05
N LYS A 251 2.41 11.54 -11.77
CA LYS A 251 3.31 12.41 -11.00
C LYS A 251 4.70 11.80 -10.83
N LEU A 252 4.79 10.50 -10.52
CA LEU A 252 6.06 9.80 -10.39
C LEU A 252 6.88 9.80 -11.69
N VAL A 253 6.23 9.58 -12.82
CA VAL A 253 6.92 9.60 -14.12
C VAL A 253 7.31 11.02 -14.52
N GLY A 254 6.49 12.02 -14.20
CA GLY A 254 6.77 13.43 -14.53
C GLY A 254 7.83 14.09 -13.65
N ALA A 255 7.91 13.71 -12.37
CA ALA A 255 8.84 14.26 -11.40
C ALA A 255 9.23 13.18 -10.36
N PRO A 256 10.12 12.23 -10.72
CA PRO A 256 10.49 11.10 -9.86
C PRO A 256 11.14 11.53 -8.54
N GLU A 257 11.73 12.73 -8.51
CA GLU A 257 12.39 13.31 -7.35
C GLU A 257 11.46 13.90 -6.28
N SER A 258 10.19 14.18 -6.59
CA SER A 258 9.28 14.87 -5.66
C SER A 258 7.96 14.13 -5.41
N ALA A 259 7.63 13.16 -6.26
CA ALA A 259 6.36 12.45 -6.20
C ALA A 259 6.34 11.31 -5.18
N ALA A 260 5.21 11.17 -4.47
CA ALA A 260 4.92 10.00 -3.63
C ALA A 260 4.95 8.69 -4.44
N THR A 261 5.34 7.61 -3.79
CA THR A 261 5.33 6.27 -4.37
C THR A 261 3.89 5.72 -4.44
N PRO A 262 3.33 5.48 -5.63
CA PRO A 262 2.04 4.81 -5.73
C PRO A 262 2.16 3.37 -5.24
N PHE A 263 1.08 2.82 -4.70
CA PHE A 263 1.09 1.46 -4.16
C PHE A 263 1.33 0.40 -5.24
N VAL A 264 2.25 -0.53 -5.01
CA VAL A 264 2.68 -1.51 -6.03
C VAL A 264 1.59 -2.55 -6.37
N ILE A 265 0.54 -2.71 -5.57
CA ILE A 265 -0.51 -3.73 -5.77
C ILE A 265 -1.75 -3.17 -6.49
N GLY A 266 -1.75 -1.92 -6.96
CA GLY A 266 -2.91 -1.28 -7.63
C GLY A 266 -3.49 -2.06 -8.82
N TRP A 267 -2.65 -2.82 -9.54
CA TRP A 267 -3.02 -3.64 -10.70
C TRP A 267 -4.05 -4.75 -10.42
N VAL A 268 -4.23 -5.11 -9.15
CA VAL A 268 -5.16 -6.17 -8.73
C VAL A 268 -6.61 -5.72 -8.87
N ILE A 269 -6.89 -4.41 -8.79
CA ILE A 269 -8.25 -3.86 -8.98
C ILE A 269 -8.77 -4.21 -10.38
N PRO A 270 -8.12 -3.81 -11.49
CA PRO A 270 -8.63 -4.17 -12.80
C PRO A 270 -8.59 -5.68 -13.06
N TRP A 271 -7.64 -6.43 -12.48
CA TRP A 271 -7.62 -7.89 -12.56
C TRP A 271 -8.88 -8.53 -11.94
N LYS A 272 -9.28 -8.08 -10.74
CA LYS A 272 -10.54 -8.48 -10.08
C LYS A 272 -11.75 -8.24 -10.97
N TYR A 273 -11.89 -7.05 -11.56
CA TYR A 273 -13.05 -6.75 -12.42
C TYR A 273 -13.04 -7.57 -13.71
N ALA A 274 -11.87 -7.84 -14.30
CA ALA A 274 -11.73 -8.70 -15.47
C ALA A 274 -12.26 -10.13 -15.22
N ASP A 275 -12.14 -10.62 -13.98
CA ASP A 275 -12.68 -11.90 -13.55
C ASP A 275 -14.16 -11.79 -13.13
N LEU A 276 -14.54 -10.79 -12.31
CA LEU A 276 -15.91 -10.61 -11.83
C LEU A 276 -16.94 -10.47 -12.97
N PHE A 277 -16.59 -9.81 -14.08
CA PHE A 277 -17.50 -9.68 -15.23
C PHE A 277 -17.87 -11.02 -15.89
N ARG A 278 -17.20 -12.12 -15.56
CA ARG A 278 -17.58 -13.47 -15.99
C ARG A 278 -18.84 -13.97 -15.29
N PHE A 279 -19.10 -13.49 -14.07
CA PHE A 279 -20.02 -14.11 -13.14
C PHE A 279 -21.17 -13.17 -12.76
N HIS A 280 -22.30 -13.78 -12.38
CA HIS A 280 -23.41 -13.05 -11.79
C HIS A 280 -22.98 -12.41 -10.45
N PRO A 281 -23.39 -11.17 -10.12
CA PRO A 281 -24.34 -10.30 -10.84
C PRO A 281 -23.70 -9.39 -11.91
N PHE A 282 -22.38 -9.34 -12.01
CA PHE A 282 -21.70 -8.40 -12.91
C PHE A 282 -21.86 -8.74 -14.40
N SER A 283 -21.91 -10.03 -14.74
CA SER A 283 -22.23 -10.47 -16.10
C SER A 283 -23.63 -10.03 -16.53
N CYS A 284 -24.55 -9.92 -15.57
CA CYS A 284 -25.92 -9.48 -15.80
C CYS A 284 -26.03 -8.02 -16.21
N ALA A 285 -25.11 -7.15 -15.76
CA ALA A 285 -25.07 -5.75 -16.16
C ALA A 285 -24.98 -5.54 -17.69
N PHE A 286 -24.40 -6.49 -18.42
CA PHE A 286 -24.29 -6.46 -19.88
C PHE A 286 -25.52 -7.02 -20.61
N GLY A 287 -26.47 -7.65 -19.89
CA GLY A 287 -27.67 -8.25 -20.45
C GLY A 287 -27.36 -9.23 -21.59
N LYS A 288 -27.86 -8.92 -22.80
CA LYS A 288 -27.63 -9.72 -24.02
C LYS A 288 -26.33 -9.38 -24.76
N ASN A 289 -25.62 -8.31 -24.36
CA ASN A 289 -24.44 -7.82 -25.09
C ASN A 289 -23.16 -8.61 -24.71
N ARG A 290 -23.05 -9.84 -25.21
CA ARG A 290 -21.88 -10.70 -24.99
C ARG A 290 -20.58 -10.08 -25.53
N ARG A 291 -20.65 -9.37 -26.66
CA ARG A 291 -19.49 -8.70 -27.25
C ARG A 291 -18.99 -7.59 -26.32
N GLY A 292 -19.89 -6.77 -25.77
CA GLY A 292 -19.56 -5.74 -24.79
C GLY A 292 -18.92 -6.33 -23.52
N GLN A 293 -19.46 -7.43 -22.99
CA GLN A 293 -18.88 -8.13 -21.84
C GLN A 293 -17.45 -8.61 -22.12
N LEU A 294 -17.23 -9.26 -23.27
CA LEU A 294 -15.90 -9.77 -23.65
C LEU A 294 -14.90 -8.63 -23.87
N VAL A 295 -15.30 -7.57 -24.58
CA VAL A 295 -14.45 -6.40 -24.81
C VAL A 295 -14.09 -5.72 -23.49
N THR A 296 -15.05 -5.53 -22.59
CA THR A 296 -14.80 -4.92 -21.28
C THR A 296 -13.83 -5.76 -20.47
N ARG A 297 -14.01 -7.08 -20.42
CA ARG A 297 -13.06 -7.99 -19.76
C ARG A 297 -11.63 -7.85 -20.30
N TRP A 298 -11.48 -7.81 -21.62
CA TRP A 298 -10.17 -7.62 -22.25
C TRP A 298 -9.54 -6.27 -21.92
N ILE A 299 -10.32 -5.19 -21.91
CA ILE A 299 -9.85 -3.87 -21.49
C ILE A 299 -9.30 -3.93 -20.06
N PHE A 300 -10.05 -4.52 -19.13
CA PHE A 300 -9.61 -4.65 -17.74
C PHE A 300 -8.38 -5.56 -17.58
N TYR A 301 -8.25 -6.65 -18.35
CA TYR A 301 -7.01 -7.43 -18.37
C TYR A 301 -5.80 -6.65 -18.88
N ILE A 302 -5.97 -5.90 -19.98
CA ILE A 302 -4.90 -5.06 -20.52
C ILE A 302 -4.50 -3.99 -19.50
N LEU A 303 -5.48 -3.32 -18.87
CA LEU A 303 -5.21 -2.35 -17.82
C LEU A 303 -4.47 -2.97 -16.63
N ALA A 304 -4.84 -4.19 -16.21
CA ALA A 304 -4.14 -4.90 -15.15
C ALA A 304 -2.67 -5.19 -15.51
N VAL A 305 -2.40 -5.64 -16.75
CA VAL A 305 -1.02 -5.89 -17.21
C VAL A 305 -0.22 -4.59 -17.29
N ILE A 306 -0.80 -3.52 -17.82
CA ILE A 306 -0.12 -2.22 -17.89
C ILE A 306 0.18 -1.70 -16.47
N GLN A 307 -0.80 -1.74 -15.56
CA GLN A 307 -0.58 -1.35 -14.16
C GLN A 307 0.45 -2.26 -13.48
N TYR A 308 0.48 -3.56 -13.77
CA TYR A 308 1.48 -4.47 -13.22
C TYR A 308 2.90 -4.09 -13.66
N ILE A 309 3.10 -3.83 -14.95
CA ILE A 309 4.41 -3.37 -15.48
C ILE A 309 4.80 -2.03 -14.86
N ALA A 310 3.87 -1.10 -14.77
CA ALA A 310 4.09 0.20 -14.15
C ALA A 310 4.38 0.06 -12.63
N SER A 311 3.74 -0.87 -11.92
CA SER A 311 4.09 -1.23 -10.55
C SER A 311 5.51 -1.81 -10.41
N CYS A 312 5.96 -2.62 -11.37
CA CYS A 312 7.34 -3.09 -11.40
C CYS A 312 8.34 -1.93 -11.61
N TYR A 313 8.00 -0.96 -12.45
CA TYR A 313 8.79 0.27 -12.59
C TYR A 313 8.82 1.08 -11.29
N VAL A 314 7.66 1.26 -10.64
CA VAL A 314 7.57 1.91 -9.33
C VAL A 314 8.47 1.20 -8.33
N ALA A 315 8.43 -0.13 -8.26
CA ALA A 315 9.31 -0.90 -7.39
C ALA A 315 10.78 -0.65 -7.74
N HIS A 316 11.18 -0.69 -9.01
CA HIS A 316 12.56 -0.46 -9.43
C HIS A 316 13.09 0.94 -9.06
N VAL A 317 12.31 2.01 -9.28
CA VAL A 317 12.71 3.39 -8.95
C VAL A 317 12.86 3.60 -7.43
N ASN A 318 12.14 2.81 -6.63
CA ASN A 318 12.22 2.89 -5.17
C ASN A 318 13.20 1.87 -4.55
N PHE A 319 13.62 0.85 -5.31
CA PHE A 319 14.54 -0.23 -4.93
C PHE A 319 15.58 -0.47 -6.02
N PRO A 320 16.70 0.28 -6.02
CA PRO A 320 17.88 -0.14 -6.77
C PRO A 320 18.28 -1.55 -6.32
N ILE A 321 18.37 -2.50 -7.26
CA ILE A 321 18.62 -3.93 -7.01
C ILE A 321 19.94 -4.17 -6.24
N ASP A 322 20.87 -3.22 -6.28
CA ASP A 322 22.16 -3.27 -5.58
C ASP A 322 22.02 -3.17 -4.04
N LEU A 323 20.82 -2.88 -3.53
CA LEU A 323 20.51 -2.66 -2.11
C LEU A 323 19.76 -3.83 -1.44
N LEU A 324 19.79 -5.05 -2.02
CA LEU A 324 19.24 -6.27 -1.40
C LEU A 324 19.86 -6.63 -0.03
N GLY A 325 20.96 -5.97 0.35
CA GLY A 325 21.56 -6.05 1.69
C GLY A 325 21.08 -4.97 2.67
N SER A 326 20.34 -3.95 2.22
CA SER A 326 19.83 -2.86 3.05
C SER A 326 18.32 -3.01 3.28
N SER A 327 17.90 -2.90 4.53
CA SER A 327 16.51 -3.04 4.99
C SER A 327 15.62 -1.81 4.71
N VAL A 328 16.06 -0.91 3.83
CA VAL A 328 15.65 0.51 3.85
C VAL A 328 14.82 0.85 2.60
N TRP A 329 13.54 1.19 2.78
CA TRP A 329 12.56 1.37 1.68
C TRP A 329 12.55 2.77 1.08
N GLY A 330 13.07 3.01 -0.13
CA GLY A 330 12.90 4.32 -0.80
C GLY A 330 14.03 5.33 -0.58
N GLN A 331 15.28 4.85 -0.49
CA GLN A 331 16.45 5.69 -0.69
C GLN A 331 16.43 6.22 -2.13
N ARG A 332 15.70 7.32 -2.34
CA ARG A 332 15.79 8.12 -3.56
C ARG A 332 16.85 9.19 -3.42
N ALA A 333 17.85 9.01 -2.56
CA ALA A 333 18.95 9.96 -2.43
C ALA A 333 19.64 10.15 -3.80
N PRO A 334 19.93 11.39 -4.23
CA PRO A 334 19.93 12.64 -3.47
C PRO A 334 18.62 13.46 -3.54
N ASN A 335 17.46 12.85 -3.82
CA ASN A 335 16.20 13.58 -3.95
C ASN A 335 15.68 14.05 -2.58
N PRO A 336 15.54 15.36 -2.35
CA PRO A 336 15.15 15.87 -1.05
C PRO A 336 13.66 15.62 -0.79
N SER A 337 13.36 15.19 0.43
CA SER A 337 12.00 14.97 0.94
C SER A 337 11.33 16.28 1.38
N TYR A 338 12.12 17.33 1.58
CA TYR A 338 11.66 18.62 2.09
C TYR A 338 12.12 19.77 1.20
N ASP A 339 11.29 20.81 1.12
CA ASP A 339 11.63 22.08 0.49
C ASP A 339 12.15 23.06 1.54
N CYS A 340 13.29 23.67 1.27
CA CYS A 340 13.88 24.70 2.12
C CYS A 340 13.05 25.99 2.11
N VAL A 341 12.73 26.55 3.28
CA VAL A 341 12.02 27.84 3.39
C VAL A 341 13.04 28.95 3.64
N GLN A 342 13.78 29.33 2.59
CA GLN A 342 14.91 30.25 2.69
C GLN A 342 14.59 31.56 3.44
N SER A 343 13.41 32.12 3.19
CA SER A 343 12.95 33.39 3.79
C SER A 343 12.86 33.38 5.33
N GLN A 344 12.82 32.21 5.96
CA GLN A 344 12.68 32.06 7.41
C GLN A 344 14.00 31.68 8.10
N ILE A 345 15.07 31.40 7.33
CA ILE A 345 16.36 30.96 7.89
C ILE A 345 16.92 32.03 8.82
N ASP A 346 16.96 33.30 8.42
CA ASP A 346 17.62 34.33 9.24
C ASP A 346 16.99 34.46 10.63
N ALA A 347 15.66 34.30 10.72
CA ALA A 347 14.89 34.39 11.96
C ALA A 347 14.85 33.09 12.78
N SER A 348 15.38 31.97 12.26
CA SER A 348 15.37 30.68 12.97
C SER A 348 16.42 30.61 14.09
N PRO A 349 16.26 29.71 15.08
CA PRO A 349 17.23 29.60 16.18
C PRO A 349 18.58 29.00 15.74
N GLY A 350 19.62 29.32 16.50
CA GLY A 350 20.99 28.87 16.27
C GLY A 350 21.78 29.74 15.29
N ALA A 351 23.02 29.35 15.02
CA ALA A 351 23.96 30.02 14.13
C ALA A 351 24.48 29.06 13.04
N SER A 352 24.76 29.59 11.86
CA SER A 352 25.34 28.86 10.74
C SER A 352 26.56 29.61 10.22
N THR A 353 27.54 28.87 9.71
CA THR A 353 28.69 29.38 8.97
C THR A 353 28.37 29.70 7.52
N CYS A 354 27.26 29.17 7.00
CA CYS A 354 26.83 29.29 5.60
C CYS A 354 25.72 30.34 5.42
N SER A 355 25.59 30.83 4.20
CA SER A 355 24.45 31.70 3.83
C SER A 355 23.15 30.88 3.66
N ALA A 356 22.00 31.53 3.81
CA ALA A 356 20.70 30.90 3.58
C ALA A 356 20.57 30.23 2.20
N THR A 357 21.13 30.86 1.15
CA THR A 357 21.19 30.30 -0.20
C THR A 357 22.04 29.04 -0.29
N GLU A 358 23.18 29.02 0.42
CA GLU A 358 24.10 27.89 0.42
C GLU A 358 23.47 26.71 1.16
N ILE A 359 22.85 26.95 2.32
CA ILE A 359 22.12 25.93 3.08
C ILE A 359 21.02 25.30 2.21
N CYS A 360 20.18 26.10 1.55
CA CYS A 360 19.11 25.57 0.70
C CYS A 360 19.63 24.83 -0.56
N SER A 361 20.90 25.02 -0.96
CA SER A 361 21.50 24.28 -2.07
C SER A 361 22.03 22.90 -1.66
N ARG A 362 22.13 22.60 -0.36
CA ARG A 362 22.58 21.31 0.18
C ARG A 362 21.43 20.30 0.17
N ASN A 363 21.16 19.69 -0.98
CA ASN A 363 20.05 18.73 -1.14
C ASN A 363 20.06 17.61 -0.08
N TRP A 364 21.24 17.10 0.27
CA TRP A 364 21.42 16.02 1.26
C TRP A 364 20.94 16.38 2.66
N LEU A 365 20.95 17.67 3.03
CA LEU A 365 20.39 18.13 4.31
C LEU A 365 18.87 17.91 4.39
N PHE A 366 18.18 17.95 3.24
CA PHE A 366 16.73 17.78 3.15
C PHE A 366 16.32 16.37 2.70
N VAL A 367 17.28 15.47 2.55
CA VAL A 367 17.01 14.04 2.41
C VAL A 367 16.67 13.53 3.79
N ASP A 368 15.53 12.87 3.92
CA ASP A 368 15.26 12.03 5.09
C ASP A 368 15.49 10.59 4.60
N PRO A 369 16.65 9.98 4.94
CA PRO A 369 17.05 8.65 4.46
C PRO A 369 16.23 7.51 5.07
N LEU A 370 15.01 7.86 5.49
CA LEU A 370 13.85 7.09 5.90
C LEU A 370 13.62 7.09 7.40
N TYR A 371 12.33 7.00 7.70
CA TYR A 371 11.73 5.98 8.56
C TYR A 371 12.58 4.69 8.58
N GLN A 372 13.71 4.70 9.28
CA GLN A 372 14.05 3.50 10.03
C GLN A 372 12.80 3.25 10.88
N PHE A 373 12.13 2.15 10.59
CA PHE A 373 11.11 1.59 11.46
C PHE A 373 11.68 1.71 12.86
N THR A 374 11.02 2.50 13.70
CA THR A 374 11.50 2.84 15.03
C THR A 374 11.34 1.64 15.96
N GLY A 375 12.12 0.61 15.67
CA GLY A 375 11.88 -0.80 15.92
C GLY A 375 12.43 -1.60 14.74
N GLU A 376 13.45 -2.41 14.97
CA GLU A 376 14.31 -3.19 14.04
C GLU A 376 13.57 -4.16 13.09
N HIS A 377 12.50 -3.74 12.46
CA HIS A 377 11.47 -4.61 11.93
C HIS A 377 11.26 -4.30 10.46
N PRO A 378 12.06 -4.93 9.57
CA PRO A 378 11.93 -4.79 8.11
C PRO A 378 10.61 -5.38 7.55
N TYR A 379 9.68 -5.76 8.43
CA TYR A 379 8.45 -6.48 8.12
C TYR A 379 7.50 -5.75 7.19
N SER A 380 7.54 -4.42 7.12
CA SER A 380 6.70 -3.61 6.23
C SER A 380 7.03 -3.84 4.74
N VAL A 381 8.31 -3.73 4.42
CA VAL A 381 8.94 -3.95 3.13
C VAL A 381 8.71 -5.39 2.69
N PHE A 382 9.03 -6.31 3.60
CA PHE A 382 8.82 -7.73 3.39
C PHE A 382 7.34 -8.04 3.20
N ALA A 383 6.43 -7.44 3.97
CA ALA A 383 4.99 -7.66 3.84
C ALA A 383 4.47 -7.18 2.47
N VAL A 384 4.85 -5.97 2.03
CA VAL A 384 4.45 -5.44 0.71
C VAL A 384 4.97 -6.32 -0.41
N TRP A 385 6.24 -6.73 -0.36
CA TRP A 385 6.84 -7.63 -1.36
C TRP A 385 6.24 -9.02 -1.32
N PHE A 386 5.98 -9.54 -0.13
CA PHE A 386 5.33 -10.82 0.06
C PHE A 386 3.94 -10.80 -0.56
N ILE A 387 3.11 -9.81 -0.23
CA ILE A 387 1.77 -9.65 -0.81
C ILE A 387 1.86 -9.46 -2.33
N PHE A 388 2.74 -8.59 -2.83
CA PHE A 388 2.93 -8.35 -4.27
C PHE A 388 3.36 -9.63 -5.02
N SER A 389 4.33 -10.38 -4.47
CA SER A 389 4.84 -11.61 -5.06
C SER A 389 3.78 -12.71 -5.06
N MET A 390 3.01 -12.83 -3.98
CA MET A 390 1.93 -13.80 -3.87
C MET A 390 0.77 -13.49 -4.83
N LEU A 391 0.41 -12.22 -4.97
CA LEU A 391 -0.59 -11.79 -5.95
C LEU A 391 -0.11 -12.04 -7.38
N THR A 392 1.16 -11.73 -7.66
CA THR A 392 1.79 -12.02 -8.96
C THR A 392 1.75 -13.51 -9.27
N PHE A 393 2.15 -14.36 -8.32
CA PHE A 393 2.11 -15.80 -8.47
C PHE A 393 0.67 -16.30 -8.72
N ALA A 394 -0.30 -15.80 -7.97
CA ALA A 394 -1.71 -16.14 -8.16
C ALA A 394 -2.24 -15.73 -9.55
N ALA A 395 -1.87 -14.55 -10.04
CA ALA A 395 -2.27 -14.08 -11.36
C ALA A 395 -1.60 -14.86 -12.51
N LEU A 396 -0.36 -15.34 -12.31
CA LEU A 396 0.40 -16.09 -13.31
C LEU A 396 0.19 -17.61 -13.24
N ALA A 397 -0.36 -18.15 -12.14
CA ALA A 397 -0.58 -19.59 -11.95
C ALA A 397 -1.34 -20.27 -13.11
N PRO A 398 -2.39 -19.68 -13.72
CA PRO A 398 -3.05 -20.27 -14.88
C PRO A 398 -2.16 -20.37 -16.13
N ILE A 399 -1.22 -19.42 -16.31
CA ILE A 399 -0.27 -19.42 -17.43
C ILE A 399 0.84 -20.44 -17.18
N PHE A 400 1.36 -20.47 -15.95
CA PHE A 400 2.40 -21.41 -15.54
C PHE A 400 1.92 -22.86 -15.72
N THR A 401 0.73 -23.18 -15.22
CA THR A 401 0.12 -24.51 -15.33
C THR A 401 -0.17 -24.91 -16.78
N MET A 402 -0.64 -23.99 -17.63
CA MET A 402 -0.80 -24.21 -19.06
C MET A 402 0.55 -24.54 -19.75
N THR A 403 1.61 -23.83 -19.36
CA THR A 403 2.96 -24.01 -19.93
C THR A 403 3.54 -25.36 -19.53
N VAL A 404 3.47 -25.71 -18.24
CA VAL A 404 3.92 -27.02 -17.72
C VAL A 404 3.14 -28.17 -18.37
N GLY A 405 1.81 -28.06 -18.46
CA GLY A 405 0.98 -29.07 -19.12
C GLY A 405 1.32 -29.27 -20.61
N PHE A 406 1.67 -28.18 -21.31
CA PHE A 406 2.12 -28.25 -22.71
C PHE A 406 3.45 -29.00 -22.88
N PHE A 407 4.39 -28.84 -21.93
CA PHE A 407 5.68 -29.53 -21.97
C PHE A 407 5.64 -30.98 -21.48
N GLU A 408 4.75 -31.32 -20.54
CA GLU A 408 4.70 -32.66 -19.94
C GLU A 408 3.94 -33.71 -20.77
N ARG A 409 3.04 -33.33 -21.69
CA ARG A 409 2.18 -34.30 -22.39
C ARG A 409 1.90 -33.97 -23.86
N GLY A 410 2.41 -34.82 -24.75
CA GLY A 410 2.13 -34.78 -26.19
C GLY A 410 0.73 -35.22 -26.65
N ASN A 411 -0.32 -35.19 -25.81
CA ASN A 411 -1.68 -35.57 -26.26
C ASN A 411 -2.87 -35.15 -25.36
N SER A 412 -2.68 -34.41 -24.27
CA SER A 412 -3.83 -33.84 -23.52
C SER A 412 -4.29 -32.53 -24.15
N SER A 413 -5.60 -32.30 -24.20
CA SER A 413 -6.12 -31.02 -24.68
C SER A 413 -5.68 -29.90 -23.71
N PRO A 414 -5.09 -28.79 -24.18
CA PRO A 414 -4.63 -27.70 -23.30
C PRO A 414 -5.75 -27.10 -22.42
N LEU A 415 -7.01 -27.34 -22.80
CA LEU A 415 -8.20 -26.92 -22.05
C LEU A 415 -8.60 -27.82 -20.87
N SER A 416 -8.21 -29.11 -20.86
CA SER A 416 -8.45 -29.97 -19.68
C SER A 416 -7.48 -29.63 -18.55
N ASP A 417 -6.28 -29.19 -18.90
CA ASP A 417 -5.20 -28.90 -17.96
C ASP A 417 -5.43 -27.53 -17.28
N LEU A 418 -6.05 -26.58 -18.00
CA LEU A 418 -6.54 -25.31 -17.45
C LEU A 418 -7.54 -25.48 -16.28
N ARG A 419 -8.27 -26.62 -16.24
CA ARG A 419 -9.24 -26.93 -15.18
C ARG A 419 -8.57 -27.33 -13.86
N TRP A 420 -7.36 -27.87 -13.92
CA TRP A 420 -6.58 -28.30 -12.75
C TRP A 420 -5.52 -27.26 -12.35
N GLY A 421 -5.13 -26.39 -13.29
CA GLY A 421 -4.15 -25.33 -13.08
C GLY A 421 -4.69 -24.01 -12.55
N ASP A 422 -6.02 -23.79 -12.58
CA ASP A 422 -6.65 -22.65 -11.92
C ASP A 422 -7.05 -23.07 -10.49
N PRO A 423 -6.32 -22.64 -9.44
CA PRO A 423 -6.68 -22.94 -8.05
C PRO A 423 -8.05 -22.35 -7.68
N GLY A 424 -8.60 -21.48 -8.53
CA GLY A 424 -9.90 -20.87 -8.40
C GLY A 424 -9.89 -19.71 -7.41
N PRO A 425 -10.90 -18.82 -7.49
CA PRO A 425 -10.96 -17.62 -6.66
C PRO A 425 -11.02 -17.93 -5.16
N ILE A 426 -11.55 -19.09 -4.75
CA ILE A 426 -11.56 -19.49 -3.33
C ILE A 426 -10.16 -19.74 -2.81
N ALA A 427 -9.32 -20.51 -3.51
CA ALA A 427 -8.00 -20.85 -2.99
C ALA A 427 -7.07 -19.62 -3.01
N ILE A 428 -7.16 -18.80 -4.06
CA ILE A 428 -6.43 -17.53 -4.15
C ILE A 428 -6.84 -16.61 -3.00
N LEU A 429 -8.14 -16.36 -2.80
CA LEU A 429 -8.60 -15.47 -1.74
C LEU A 429 -8.35 -16.04 -0.34
N ALA A 430 -8.42 -17.35 -0.15
CA ALA A 430 -8.11 -17.99 1.13
C ALA A 430 -6.63 -17.82 1.49
N PHE A 431 -5.74 -18.05 0.53
CA PHE A 431 -4.30 -17.86 0.72
C PHE A 431 -3.96 -16.39 0.98
N LEU A 432 -4.49 -15.47 0.18
CA LEU A 432 -4.32 -14.02 0.40
C LEU A 432 -4.86 -13.58 1.75
N SER A 433 -6.02 -14.11 2.18
CA SER A 433 -6.58 -13.81 3.49
C SER A 433 -5.68 -14.26 4.63
N PHE A 434 -5.08 -15.45 4.52
CA PHE A 434 -4.12 -15.92 5.50
C PHE A 434 -2.91 -14.99 5.59
N CYS A 435 -2.34 -14.59 4.44
CA CYS A 435 -1.22 -13.64 4.38
C CYS A 435 -1.58 -12.28 5.00
N GLU A 436 -2.74 -11.72 4.64
CA GLU A 436 -3.21 -10.42 5.16
C GLU A 436 -3.53 -10.45 6.66
N ILE A 437 -4.02 -11.58 7.18
CA ILE A 437 -4.23 -11.77 8.62
C ILE A 437 -2.89 -11.81 9.36
N LEU A 438 -1.87 -12.48 8.81
CA LEU A 438 -0.53 -12.48 9.40
C LEU A 438 0.08 -11.07 9.42
N VAL A 439 0.00 -10.34 8.30
CA VAL A 439 0.48 -8.95 8.23
C VAL A 439 -0.35 -8.04 9.15
N GLY A 440 -1.65 -8.29 9.27
CA GLY A 440 -2.52 -7.60 10.22
C GLY A 440 -2.10 -7.82 11.68
N GLY A 441 -1.61 -9.01 12.03
CA GLY A 441 -1.02 -9.27 13.35
C GLY A 441 0.23 -8.44 13.60
N LEU A 442 1.16 -8.42 12.64
CA LEU A 442 2.38 -7.60 12.71
C LEU A 442 2.08 -6.10 12.77
N LEU A 443 1.01 -5.66 12.09
CA LEU A 443 0.55 -4.28 12.17
C LEU A 443 0.11 -3.90 13.60
N ILE A 444 -0.56 -4.80 14.31
CA ILE A 444 -1.00 -4.53 15.68
C ILE A 444 0.20 -4.41 16.62
N GLU A 445 1.21 -5.25 16.44
CA GLU A 445 2.50 -5.15 17.15
C GLU A 445 3.17 -3.80 16.89
N ASP A 446 3.38 -3.42 15.61
CA ASP A 446 3.93 -2.10 15.22
C ASP A 446 3.12 -0.93 15.81
N ILE A 447 1.79 -1.03 15.80
CA ILE A 447 0.91 -0.01 16.36
C ILE A 447 1.07 0.10 17.89
N VAL A 448 1.14 -1.03 18.59
CA VAL A 448 1.30 -1.06 20.06
C VAL A 448 2.67 -0.51 20.45
N ASP A 449 3.72 -0.88 19.72
CA ASP A 449 5.06 -0.35 19.95
C ASP A 449 5.08 1.16 19.74
N ARG A 450 4.41 1.67 18.69
CA ARG A 450 4.25 3.11 18.46
C ARG A 450 3.53 3.86 19.58
N LEU A 451 2.71 3.20 20.41
CA LEU A 451 2.13 3.86 21.59
C LEU A 451 3.16 4.13 22.68
N SER A 452 4.23 3.35 22.73
CA SER A 452 5.32 3.50 23.68
C SER A 452 6.37 4.50 23.20
N LEU A 453 6.38 4.82 21.91
CA LEU A 453 7.32 5.76 21.31
C LEU A 453 7.04 7.21 21.71
N ARG A 454 8.12 7.97 21.82
CA ARG A 454 8.09 9.41 22.06
C ARG A 454 8.05 10.18 20.72
N PRO A 455 7.61 11.45 20.71
CA PRO A 455 7.50 12.30 19.51
C PRO A 455 8.86 12.79 19.00
N TYR A 456 9.82 11.89 18.83
CA TYR A 456 11.15 12.21 18.33
C TYR A 456 11.14 12.24 16.80
N ALA A 457 12.03 13.06 16.24
CA ALA A 457 12.16 13.27 14.81
C ALA A 457 13.45 12.64 14.30
N SER A 458 13.47 12.29 13.02
CA SER A 458 14.73 12.18 12.28
C SER A 458 15.39 13.56 12.21
N VAL A 459 16.70 13.61 12.32
CA VAL A 459 17.48 14.84 12.26
C VAL A 459 18.67 14.64 11.33
N THR A 460 18.82 15.56 10.38
CA THR A 460 19.97 15.63 9.48
C THR A 460 20.84 16.82 9.84
N LEU A 461 22.16 16.61 9.84
CA LEU A 461 23.15 17.56 10.30
C LEU A 461 24.13 17.85 9.16
N ASP A 462 24.25 19.10 8.73
CA ASP A 462 25.32 19.51 7.83
C ASP A 462 26.50 19.99 8.68
N TRP A 463 27.61 19.25 8.65
CA TRP A 463 28.78 19.53 9.48
C TRP A 463 29.56 20.78 9.04
N GLU A 464 29.47 21.16 7.76
CA GLU A 464 30.19 22.31 7.19
C GLU A 464 29.47 23.61 7.52
N CYS A 465 28.15 23.60 7.32
CA CYS A 465 27.28 24.74 7.53
C CYS A 465 26.80 24.89 8.97
N GLN A 466 27.07 23.93 9.85
CA GLN A 466 26.50 23.89 11.21
C GLN A 466 24.98 24.08 11.18
N ALA A 467 24.33 23.31 10.32
CA ALA A 467 22.89 23.42 10.07
C ALA A 467 22.19 22.10 10.43
N ILE A 468 20.98 22.21 10.96
CA ILE A 468 20.14 21.09 11.36
C ILE A 468 18.82 21.16 10.63
N HIS A 469 18.45 20.06 9.99
CA HIS A 469 17.11 19.88 9.47
C HIS A 469 16.37 18.81 10.29
N VAL A 470 15.15 19.15 10.69
CA VAL A 470 14.26 18.28 11.47
C VAL A 470 13.22 17.68 10.52
N GLY A 471 13.14 16.35 10.49
CA GLY A 471 12.13 15.61 9.75
C GLY A 471 10.78 15.56 10.48
N MET A 472 9.83 14.81 9.92
CA MET A 472 8.57 14.51 10.60
C MET A 472 8.79 13.35 11.59
N SER A 473 8.03 13.32 12.68
CA SER A 473 8.14 12.23 13.64
C SER A 473 7.66 10.91 13.05
N SER A 474 8.40 9.82 13.35
CA SER A 474 7.98 8.47 12.95
C SER A 474 6.62 8.06 13.56
N TRP A 475 6.22 8.72 14.63
CA TRP A 475 5.05 8.45 15.45
C TRP A 475 3.73 8.75 14.73
N ARG A 476 3.57 9.97 14.16
CA ARG A 476 2.26 10.49 13.72
C ARG A 476 2.30 11.34 12.44
N TYR A 477 3.37 11.26 11.64
CA TYR A 477 3.65 12.09 10.46
C TYR A 477 2.47 12.40 9.50
N TYR A 478 1.59 11.44 9.17
CA TYR A 478 0.44 11.70 8.28
C TYR A 478 -0.59 12.67 8.87
N ILE A 479 -0.64 12.72 10.19
CA ILE A 479 -1.62 13.45 10.98
C ILE A 479 -0.98 14.70 11.60
N ASP A 480 0.34 14.77 11.68
CA ASP A 480 1.09 15.94 12.14
C ASP A 480 1.00 17.12 11.17
N VAL A 481 0.51 16.90 9.94
CA VAL A 481 0.30 17.97 8.94
C VAL A 481 -1.19 18.32 8.88
N HIS A 482 -1.56 19.48 9.43
CA HIS A 482 -2.96 19.90 9.50
C HIS A 482 -3.54 20.28 8.11
N TYR A 483 -2.70 20.78 7.18
CA TYR A 483 -3.16 21.11 5.82
C TYR A 483 -3.57 19.85 5.05
N GLY A 484 -4.86 19.75 4.76
CA GLY A 484 -5.43 18.61 4.05
C GLY A 484 -5.41 17.32 4.87
N GLN A 485 -5.42 17.38 6.21
CA GLN A 485 -5.39 16.19 7.07
C GLN A 485 -6.45 15.13 6.68
N GLY A 486 -7.70 15.55 6.47
CA GLY A 486 -8.76 14.66 6.00
C GLY A 486 -8.49 14.09 4.60
N TRP A 487 -7.91 14.90 3.71
CA TRP A 487 -7.48 14.46 2.38
C TRP A 487 -6.33 13.44 2.46
N ARG A 488 -5.37 13.63 3.37
CA ARG A 488 -4.24 12.73 3.60
C ARG A 488 -4.68 11.41 4.22
N ILE A 489 -5.61 11.46 5.18
CA ILE A 489 -6.25 10.25 5.74
C ILE A 489 -7.00 9.51 4.63
N ALA A 490 -7.79 10.21 3.81
CA ALA A 490 -8.46 9.58 2.67
C ALA A 490 -7.43 8.96 1.70
N LYS A 491 -6.38 9.70 1.35
CA LYS A 491 -5.26 9.26 0.50
C LYS A 491 -4.64 7.95 1.00
N MET A 492 -4.39 7.87 2.32
CA MET A 492 -3.87 6.69 2.99
C MET A 492 -4.79 5.46 2.90
N TRP A 493 -6.12 5.64 2.98
CA TRP A 493 -7.08 4.54 2.91
C TRP A 493 -7.50 4.15 1.48
N PHE A 494 -7.32 5.06 0.51
CA PHE A 494 -7.69 4.87 -0.90
C PHE A 494 -6.49 4.64 -1.82
N ASN A 495 -5.43 4.01 -1.29
CA ASN A 495 -4.42 3.33 -2.09
C ASN A 495 -3.58 4.25 -3.00
N SER A 496 -2.95 5.30 -2.44
CA SER A 496 -2.27 6.32 -3.26
C SER A 496 -1.03 6.96 -2.71
#